data_AF-A0A177QPV2-F1
#
_entry.id   AF-A0A177QPV2-F1
#
_cell.length_a   1.000
_cell.length_b   1.000
_cell.length_c   1.000
_cell.angle_alpha   90.00
_cell.angle_beta   90.00
_cell.angle_gamma   90.00
#
_symmetry.space_group_name_H-M   'P 1'
#
loop_
_entity.id
_entity.type
_entity.pdbx_description
1 polymer ?
#
loop_
_entity_poly.entity_id
_entity_poly.type
_entity_poly.pdbx_seq_one_letter_code
_entity_poly.pdbx_strand_id
1 'polypeptide(L)'
;MHQISINGILLLDKPLQISSNKALQHVKHIFHAKKAGHTGSLDPLASGMLPICFGEATKFSQFLLDADKHYFVQAQLGVKTSTGDAEGEIIANAAITHITPKLLNDALLHFKGKMQQIPPMYSALKQAGKPLYVLARQGIEVKREPRLIQIYDLTFISFEKDIFTFSVHCSKGTYIRTLVEDIGEFLNCGAHVKTLRRTAIASFPESNMITLDMLETMTELDGLQNFLLPIDSGIQSLPAISLSSHETVYLCTGRVVTLPEALPTKTLVRLYNDKNVFLGVGEFQENNTLIAKRLVATQALFD
;
A
#
# COMPACT_ATOMS: atom_id res chain seq x y z
N MET A 1 -35.27 2.23 4.43
CA MET A 1 -34.30 3.24 3.98
C MET A 1 -33.31 2.56 3.06
N HIS A 2 -33.26 2.93 1.78
CA HIS A 2 -32.26 2.43 0.85
C HIS A 2 -30.89 2.92 1.32
N GLN A 3 -30.08 2.01 1.85
CA GLN A 3 -28.71 2.30 2.23
C GLN A 3 -27.93 2.63 0.96
N ILE A 4 -27.61 3.91 0.76
CA ILE A 4 -26.80 4.39 -0.37
C ILE A 4 -25.48 3.59 -0.37
N SER A 5 -25.15 3.00 -1.52
CA SER A 5 -23.91 2.23 -1.64
C SER A 5 -22.72 3.16 -1.70
N ILE A 6 -21.92 3.17 -0.64
CA ILE A 6 -20.66 3.91 -0.59
C ILE A 6 -19.60 3.29 -1.49
N ASN A 7 -19.01 4.13 -2.36
CA ASN A 7 -17.93 3.76 -3.26
C ASN A 7 -16.85 4.84 -3.22
N GLY A 8 -15.59 4.44 -3.09
CA GLY A 8 -14.47 5.40 -3.07
C GLY A 8 -13.28 4.87 -2.29
N ILE A 9 -12.26 5.71 -2.15
CA ILE A 9 -11.02 5.39 -1.45
C ILE A 9 -10.82 6.40 -0.32
N LEU A 10 -10.74 5.93 0.91
CA LEU A 10 -10.36 6.74 2.06
C LEU A 10 -8.88 6.55 2.36
N LEU A 11 -8.15 7.65 2.53
CA LEU A 11 -6.77 7.60 3.00
C LEU A 11 -6.77 7.69 4.53
N LEU A 12 -6.79 6.54 5.22
CA LEU A 12 -6.74 6.52 6.68
C LEU A 12 -5.31 6.77 7.16
N ASP A 13 -5.10 7.69 8.11
CA ASP A 13 -3.91 7.68 8.94
C ASP A 13 -4.10 6.64 10.04
N LYS A 14 -3.55 5.44 9.83
CA LYS A 14 -3.70 4.33 10.79
C LYS A 14 -2.96 4.71 12.09
N PRO A 15 -3.64 4.72 13.25
CA PRO A 15 -2.95 4.94 14.51
C PRO A 15 -2.05 3.75 14.85
N LEU A 16 -1.12 3.97 15.78
CA LEU A 16 -0.28 2.92 16.34
C LEU A 16 -1.11 1.87 17.12
N GLN A 17 -0.51 0.73 17.42
CA GLN A 17 -1.03 -0.30 18.33
C GLN A 17 -2.30 -1.04 17.86
N ILE A 18 -2.75 -0.79 16.63
CA ILE A 18 -3.86 -1.53 16.02
C ILE A 18 -3.43 -2.19 14.71
N SER A 19 -3.97 -3.38 14.45
CA SER A 19 -3.77 -4.06 13.17
C SER A 19 -4.52 -3.33 12.06
N SER A 20 -4.02 -3.45 10.82
CA SER A 20 -4.68 -2.90 9.64
C SER A 20 -6.11 -3.43 9.44
N ASN A 21 -6.36 -4.70 9.77
CA ASN A 21 -7.72 -5.25 9.70
C ASN A 21 -8.63 -4.65 10.78
N LYS A 22 -8.14 -4.42 12.00
CA LYS A 22 -8.94 -3.75 13.05
C LYS A 22 -9.32 -2.34 12.62
N ALA A 23 -8.36 -1.58 12.07
CA ALA A 23 -8.61 -0.25 11.51
C ALA A 23 -9.65 -0.29 10.38
N LEU A 24 -9.50 -1.22 9.43
CA LEU A 24 -10.45 -1.45 8.34
C LEU A 24 -11.87 -1.75 8.85
N GLN A 25 -12.03 -2.65 9.82
CA GLN A 25 -13.36 -2.99 10.33
C GLN A 25 -14.01 -1.79 11.05
N HIS A 26 -13.23 -1.00 11.78
CA HIS A 26 -13.73 0.19 12.45
C HIS A 26 -14.25 1.21 11.42
N VAL A 27 -13.41 1.57 10.44
CA VAL A 27 -13.77 2.48 9.35
C VAL A 27 -14.98 1.95 8.55
N LYS A 28 -15.02 0.64 8.25
CA LYS A 28 -16.17 0.02 7.58
C LYS A 28 -17.47 0.22 8.37
N HIS A 29 -17.41 0.13 9.69
CA HIS A 29 -18.57 0.34 10.56
C HIS A 29 -19.03 1.81 10.54
N ILE A 30 -18.10 2.76 10.70
CA ILE A 30 -18.37 4.21 10.67
C ILE A 30 -19.10 4.61 9.37
N PHE A 31 -18.63 4.12 8.23
CA PHE A 31 -19.23 4.44 6.92
C PHE A 31 -20.44 3.55 6.56
N HIS A 32 -20.88 2.66 7.46
CA HIS A 32 -21.90 1.64 7.20
C HIS A 32 -21.71 0.89 5.87
N ALA A 33 -20.46 0.64 5.50
CA ALA A 33 -20.12 0.09 4.19
C ALA A 33 -20.38 -1.42 4.14
N LYS A 34 -21.10 -1.89 3.11
CA LYS A 34 -21.33 -3.33 2.90
C LYS A 34 -20.03 -4.07 2.59
N LYS A 35 -19.15 -3.43 1.78
CA LYS A 35 -17.89 -3.99 1.31
C LYS A 35 -16.76 -2.98 1.50
N ALA A 36 -15.67 -3.43 2.10
CA ALA A 36 -14.45 -2.63 2.26
C ALA A 36 -13.21 -3.54 2.25
N GLY A 37 -12.06 -3.01 1.84
CA GLY A 37 -10.77 -3.69 1.90
C GLY A 37 -9.62 -2.69 1.92
N HIS A 38 -8.49 -3.04 2.54
CA HIS A 38 -7.30 -2.19 2.57
C HIS A 38 -6.26 -2.60 1.51
N THR A 39 -5.39 -1.68 1.09
CA THR A 39 -4.48 -1.90 -0.05
C THR A 39 -3.00 -2.10 0.33
N GLY A 40 -2.74 -2.51 1.56
CA GLY A 40 -1.42 -2.94 2.00
C GLY A 40 -1.30 -2.85 3.51
N SER A 41 -1.05 -3.98 4.17
CA SER A 41 -0.97 -4.02 5.62
C SER A 41 0.18 -3.15 6.15
N LEU A 42 -0.09 -2.49 7.28
CA LEU A 42 0.87 -1.94 8.22
C LEU A 42 0.86 -2.80 9.49
N ASP A 43 2.06 -3.06 10.02
CA ASP A 43 2.25 -3.70 11.31
C ASP A 43 1.60 -2.87 12.44
N PRO A 44 1.23 -3.47 13.59
CA PRO A 44 0.64 -2.74 14.70
C PRO A 44 1.49 -1.55 15.17
N LEU A 45 2.81 -1.73 15.26
CA LEU A 45 3.77 -0.67 15.60
C LEU A 45 3.92 0.45 14.56
N ALA A 46 3.38 0.27 13.35
CA ALA A 46 3.51 1.22 12.27
C ALA A 46 2.28 2.14 12.21
N SER A 47 2.46 3.41 11.84
CA SER A 47 1.38 4.36 11.59
C SER A 47 1.36 4.84 10.14
N GLY A 48 0.42 5.73 9.80
CA GLY A 48 0.38 6.40 8.51
C GLY A 48 -0.58 5.76 7.51
N MET A 49 -0.37 6.07 6.24
CA MET A 49 -1.35 5.90 5.18
C MET A 49 -1.78 4.45 5.00
N LEU A 50 -3.06 4.18 5.22
CA LEU A 50 -3.73 2.91 4.95
C LEU A 50 -4.96 3.15 4.08
N PRO A 51 -4.86 3.04 2.73
CA PRO A 51 -5.99 3.28 1.88
C PRO A 51 -7.04 2.18 2.08
N ILE A 52 -8.27 2.62 2.35
CA ILE A 52 -9.45 1.80 2.52
C ILE A 52 -10.33 1.99 1.30
N CYS A 53 -10.46 0.96 0.48
CA CYS A 53 -11.35 0.94 -0.67
C CYS A 53 -12.74 0.47 -0.23
N PHE A 54 -13.78 1.25 -0.55
CA PHE A 54 -15.17 0.90 -0.31
C PHE A 54 -15.90 0.49 -1.58
N GLY A 55 -16.83 -0.46 -1.45
CA GLY A 55 -17.74 -0.85 -2.53
C GLY A 55 -16.98 -1.22 -3.80
N GLU A 56 -17.29 -0.51 -4.88
CA GLU A 56 -16.73 -0.73 -6.21
C GLU A 56 -15.23 -0.44 -6.30
N ALA A 57 -14.69 0.45 -5.46
CA ALA A 57 -13.25 0.72 -5.40
C ALA A 57 -12.42 -0.51 -5.03
N THR A 58 -13.02 -1.48 -4.31
CA THR A 58 -12.33 -2.73 -3.97
C THR A 58 -11.90 -3.53 -5.20
N LYS A 59 -12.58 -3.37 -6.35
CA LYS A 59 -12.25 -4.04 -7.61
C LYS A 59 -10.90 -3.63 -8.19
N PHE A 60 -10.41 -2.45 -7.80
CA PHE A 60 -9.17 -1.83 -8.31
C PHE A 60 -8.06 -1.79 -7.25
N SER A 61 -8.27 -2.42 -6.09
CA SER A 61 -7.31 -2.45 -4.97
C SER A 61 -5.94 -3.03 -5.34
N GLN A 62 -5.88 -3.92 -6.34
CA GLN A 62 -4.63 -4.54 -6.79
C GLN A 62 -3.61 -3.50 -7.29
N PHE A 63 -4.05 -2.43 -7.96
CA PHE A 63 -3.14 -1.38 -8.43
C PHE A 63 -2.45 -0.66 -7.27
N LEU A 64 -3.15 -0.42 -6.17
CA LEU A 64 -2.58 0.19 -4.97
C LEU A 64 -1.71 -0.78 -4.16
N LEU A 65 -2.10 -2.07 -4.12
CA LEU A 65 -1.23 -3.13 -3.60
C LEU A 65 0.10 -3.18 -4.35
N ASP A 66 0.05 -2.89 -5.65
CA ASP A 66 1.21 -2.95 -6.54
C ASP A 66 2.03 -1.65 -6.62
N ALA A 67 1.47 -0.54 -6.16
CA ALA A 67 2.15 0.75 -6.14
C ALA A 67 3.45 0.75 -5.32
N ASP A 68 4.27 1.74 -5.53
CA ASP A 68 5.39 2.11 -4.66
C ASP A 68 4.90 2.78 -3.36
N LYS A 69 5.77 2.80 -2.35
CA LYS A 69 5.47 3.27 -1.00
C LYS A 69 6.62 4.09 -0.44
N HIS A 70 6.28 5.09 0.36
CA HIS A 70 7.23 5.91 1.10
C HIS A 70 7.08 5.70 2.60
N TYR A 71 8.19 5.58 3.30
CA TYR A 71 8.20 5.45 4.75
C TYR A 71 9.21 6.40 5.39
N PHE A 72 8.84 6.87 6.58
CA PHE A 72 9.74 7.43 7.56
C PHE A 72 10.08 6.34 8.58
N VAL A 73 11.37 6.20 8.89
CA VAL A 73 11.90 5.11 9.70
C VAL A 73 12.84 5.67 10.76
N GLN A 74 12.65 5.22 12.00
CA GLN A 74 13.67 5.33 13.05
C GLN A 74 14.14 3.93 13.40
N ALA A 75 15.42 3.67 13.18
CA ALA A 75 16.09 2.44 13.53
C ALA A 75 16.87 2.62 14.84
N GLN A 76 16.70 1.69 15.77
CA GLN A 76 17.53 1.56 16.96
C GLN A 76 18.76 0.72 16.59
N LEU A 77 19.95 1.34 16.59
CA LEU A 77 21.21 0.64 16.30
C LEU A 77 21.74 -0.06 17.55
N GLY A 78 22.53 -1.11 17.35
CA GLY A 78 23.20 -1.83 18.44
C GLY A 78 22.31 -2.84 19.15
N VAL A 79 21.05 -3.01 18.74
CA VAL A 79 20.08 -3.90 19.37
C VAL A 79 19.33 -4.68 18.30
N LYS A 80 19.39 -6.02 18.37
CA LYS A 80 18.57 -6.91 17.54
C LYS A 80 17.41 -7.45 18.36
N THR A 81 16.26 -7.57 17.73
CA THR A 81 15.05 -8.16 18.34
C THR A 81 14.55 -9.32 17.50
N SER A 82 13.78 -10.22 18.11
CA SER A 82 13.23 -11.42 17.46
C SER A 82 12.25 -11.14 16.29
N THR A 83 11.68 -9.94 16.23
CA THR A 83 10.67 -9.54 15.23
C THR A 83 11.18 -8.48 14.23
N GLY A 84 12.41 -8.00 14.40
CA GLY A 84 12.99 -6.90 13.62
C GLY A 84 12.40 -5.52 13.97
N ASP A 85 11.64 -5.42 15.06
CA ASP A 85 11.02 -4.20 15.56
C ASP A 85 11.00 -4.13 17.09
N ALA A 86 10.53 -3.01 17.64
CA ALA A 86 10.50 -2.75 19.08
C ALA A 86 9.49 -3.61 19.87
N GLU A 87 8.63 -4.40 19.21
CA GLU A 87 7.68 -5.29 19.89
C GLU A 87 8.32 -6.65 20.26
N GLY A 88 9.46 -6.99 19.65
CA GLY A 88 10.15 -8.25 19.87
C GLY A 88 11.09 -8.25 21.07
N GLU A 89 11.36 -9.44 21.61
CA GLU A 89 12.38 -9.64 22.63
C GLU A 89 13.77 -9.34 22.10
N ILE A 90 14.63 -8.73 22.91
CA ILE A 90 16.03 -8.45 22.59
C ILE A 90 16.79 -9.78 22.52
N ILE A 91 17.45 -10.02 21.38
CA ILE A 91 18.23 -11.24 21.13
C ILE A 91 19.73 -11.00 21.07
N ALA A 92 20.17 -9.76 20.80
CA ALA A 92 21.57 -9.41 20.79
C ALA A 92 21.76 -7.90 21.02
N ASN A 93 22.91 -7.55 21.61
CA ASN A 93 23.37 -6.17 21.75
C ASN A 93 24.80 -6.04 21.22
N ALA A 94 25.15 -4.89 20.68
CA ALA A 94 26.49 -4.55 20.22
C ALA A 94 26.82 -3.08 20.48
N ALA A 95 28.12 -2.79 20.63
CA ALA A 95 28.57 -1.41 20.72
C ALA A 95 28.39 -0.69 19.38
N ILE A 96 28.06 0.61 19.44
CA ILE A 96 27.89 1.48 18.27
C ILE A 96 28.92 2.61 18.23
N THR A 97 29.99 2.53 19.01
CA THR A 97 30.99 3.60 19.15
C THR A 97 31.74 3.90 17.84
N HIS A 98 31.76 2.96 16.90
CA HIS A 98 32.33 3.13 15.55
C HIS A 98 31.37 3.74 14.54
N ILE A 99 30.08 3.89 14.90
CA ILE A 99 29.06 4.39 13.98
C ILE A 99 29.17 5.91 13.84
N THR A 100 29.20 6.38 12.60
CA THR A 100 29.27 7.81 12.26
C THR A 100 28.20 8.16 11.23
N PRO A 101 27.73 9.43 11.16
CA PRO A 101 26.78 9.86 10.13
C PRO A 101 27.23 9.55 8.69
N LYS A 102 28.55 9.64 8.43
CA LYS A 102 29.12 9.29 7.12
C LYS A 102 28.91 7.80 6.81
N LEU A 103 29.24 6.92 7.76
CA LEU A 103 29.07 5.47 7.60
C LEU A 103 27.60 5.10 7.39
N LEU A 104 26.68 5.77 8.10
CA LEU A 104 25.24 5.58 7.91
C LEU A 104 24.79 5.98 6.51
N ASN A 105 25.25 7.12 6.01
CA ASN A 105 24.93 7.56 4.66
C ASN A 105 25.50 6.61 3.59
N ASP A 106 26.73 6.12 3.77
CA ASP A 106 27.36 5.15 2.88
C ASP A 106 26.59 3.82 2.88
N ALA A 107 26.11 3.37 4.04
CA ALA A 107 25.23 2.21 4.14
C ALA A 107 23.93 2.43 3.36
N LEU A 108 23.25 3.58 3.50
CA LEU A 108 22.04 3.85 2.71
C LEU A 108 22.28 3.79 1.21
N LEU A 109 23.42 4.29 0.72
CA LEU A 109 23.78 4.22 -0.70
C LEU A 109 23.95 2.78 -1.18
N HIS A 110 24.50 1.90 -0.35
CA HIS A 110 24.65 0.47 -0.67
C HIS A 110 23.32 -0.23 -0.94
N PHE A 111 22.26 0.14 -0.19
CA PHE A 111 20.94 -0.49 -0.30
C PHE A 111 20.03 0.14 -1.38
N LYS A 112 20.47 1.20 -2.08
CA LYS A 112 19.70 1.73 -3.22
C LYS A 112 19.77 0.79 -4.41
N GLY A 113 18.67 0.59 -5.11
CA GLY A 113 18.60 -0.23 -6.32
C GLY A 113 17.78 -1.51 -6.18
N LYS A 114 17.99 -2.44 -7.12
CA LYS A 114 17.38 -3.77 -7.11
C LYS A 114 18.13 -4.68 -6.16
N MET A 115 17.41 -5.37 -5.28
CA MET A 115 18.01 -6.38 -4.40
C MET A 115 17.03 -7.51 -4.12
N GLN A 116 17.58 -8.60 -3.59
CA GLN A 116 16.78 -9.72 -3.08
C GLN A 116 16.61 -9.57 -1.58
N GLN A 117 15.38 -9.69 -1.10
CA GLN A 117 15.07 -9.66 0.32
C GLN A 117 14.34 -10.93 0.72
N ILE A 118 14.77 -11.57 1.81
CA ILE A 118 14.04 -12.69 2.41
C ILE A 118 12.93 -12.11 3.27
N PRO A 119 11.64 -12.35 2.99
CA PRO A 119 10.56 -11.86 3.83
C PRO A 119 10.69 -12.37 5.27
N PRO A 120 10.30 -11.62 6.31
CA PRO A 120 10.34 -12.07 7.69
C PRO A 120 9.29 -13.15 7.97
N MET A 121 9.53 -13.96 9.01
CA MET A 121 8.58 -14.96 9.51
C MET A 121 7.29 -14.30 10.00
N TYR A 122 7.39 -13.13 10.66
CA TYR A 122 6.25 -12.33 11.08
C TYR A 122 5.68 -11.51 9.92
N SER A 123 5.13 -12.19 8.92
CA SER A 123 4.50 -11.58 7.74
C SER A 123 3.17 -12.24 7.36
N ALA A 124 2.35 -11.51 6.58
CA ALA A 124 1.07 -11.99 6.07
C ALA A 124 1.19 -12.93 4.84
N LEU A 125 2.41 -13.25 4.40
CA LEU A 125 2.63 -14.21 3.32
C LEU A 125 2.07 -15.57 3.72
N LYS A 126 1.60 -16.36 2.75
CA LYS A 126 1.04 -17.68 3.01
C LYS A 126 1.98 -18.76 2.49
N GLN A 127 2.14 -19.81 3.28
CA GLN A 127 2.76 -21.06 2.89
C GLN A 127 1.77 -22.20 3.15
N ALA A 128 1.49 -23.01 2.13
CA ALA A 128 0.44 -24.03 2.17
C ALA A 128 -0.91 -23.51 2.73
N GLY A 129 -1.30 -22.29 2.32
CA GLY A 129 -2.55 -21.65 2.73
C GLY A 129 -2.55 -20.98 4.11
N LYS A 130 -1.53 -21.21 4.96
CA LYS A 130 -1.42 -20.61 6.30
C LYS A 130 -0.52 -19.36 6.29
N PRO A 131 -0.91 -18.24 6.92
CA PRO A 131 -0.03 -17.07 7.06
C PRO A 131 1.24 -17.36 7.88
N LEU A 132 2.38 -16.80 7.51
CA LEU A 132 3.67 -17.04 8.16
C LEU A 132 3.69 -16.57 9.61
N TYR A 133 3.04 -15.44 9.92
CA TYR A 133 2.96 -14.97 11.32
C TYR A 133 2.24 -15.97 12.25
N VAL A 134 1.35 -16.81 11.72
CA VAL A 134 0.68 -17.87 12.50
C VAL A 134 1.68 -18.97 12.83
N LEU A 135 2.53 -19.35 11.88
CA LEU A 135 3.59 -20.34 12.08
C LEU A 135 4.67 -19.81 13.03
N ALA A 136 5.06 -18.53 12.88
CA ALA A 136 6.05 -17.87 13.74
C ALA A 136 5.62 -17.88 15.21
N ARG A 137 4.34 -17.59 15.50
CA ARG A 137 3.77 -17.66 16.87
C ARG A 137 3.72 -19.07 17.45
N GLN A 138 3.81 -20.09 16.60
CA GLN A 138 3.92 -21.49 17.02
C GLN A 138 5.38 -21.93 17.19
N GLY A 139 6.35 -21.02 17.01
CA GLY A 139 7.77 -21.35 17.01
C GLY A 139 8.22 -22.15 15.78
N ILE A 140 7.40 -22.20 14.72
CA ILE A 140 7.70 -22.96 13.51
C ILE A 140 8.39 -22.03 12.52
N GLU A 141 9.67 -22.28 12.27
CA GLU A 141 10.42 -21.60 11.22
C GLU A 141 10.27 -22.34 9.87
N VAL A 142 10.09 -21.57 8.80
CA VAL A 142 10.01 -22.09 7.44
C VAL A 142 10.96 -21.36 6.52
N LYS A 143 11.54 -22.11 5.57
CA LYS A 143 12.35 -21.53 4.50
C LYS A 143 11.47 -20.65 3.60
N ARG A 144 11.93 -19.43 3.35
CA ARG A 144 11.25 -18.42 2.55
C ARG A 144 12.15 -18.07 1.37
N GLU A 145 11.60 -18.13 0.16
CA GLU A 145 12.35 -17.74 -1.03
C GLU A 145 12.56 -16.22 -1.06
N PRO A 146 13.78 -15.75 -1.40
CA PRO A 146 14.05 -14.34 -1.59
C PRO A 146 13.15 -13.74 -2.67
N ARG A 147 12.77 -12.48 -2.51
CA ARG A 147 11.96 -11.73 -3.48
C ARG A 147 12.71 -10.52 -3.97
N LEU A 148 12.58 -10.26 -5.27
CA LEU A 148 13.10 -9.05 -5.86
C LEU A 148 12.30 -7.84 -5.35
N ILE A 149 13.02 -6.89 -4.79
CA ILE A 149 12.51 -5.58 -4.39
C ILE A 149 13.35 -4.49 -5.09
N GLN A 150 12.82 -3.28 -5.12
CA GLN A 150 13.51 -2.09 -5.58
C GLN A 150 13.43 -1.03 -4.49
N ILE A 151 14.59 -0.54 -4.07
CA ILE A 151 14.71 0.70 -3.31
C ILE A 151 14.98 1.80 -4.33
N TYR A 152 14.03 2.70 -4.50
CA TYR A 152 14.14 3.84 -5.41
C TYR A 152 14.98 4.95 -4.78
N ASP A 153 14.72 5.24 -3.51
CA ASP A 153 15.49 6.22 -2.76
C ASP A 153 15.61 5.85 -1.27
N LEU A 154 16.72 6.28 -0.68
CA LEU A 154 17.02 6.27 0.75
C LEU A 154 17.67 7.61 1.09
N THR A 155 17.09 8.34 2.03
CA THR A 155 17.56 9.66 2.43
C THR A 155 17.85 9.69 3.92
N PHE A 156 19.10 9.97 4.28
CA PHE A 156 19.51 10.21 5.67
C PHE A 156 18.80 11.44 6.21
N ILE A 157 18.24 11.36 7.43
CA ILE A 157 17.58 12.49 8.09
C ILE A 157 18.39 12.93 9.31
N SER A 158 18.64 12.03 10.26
CA SER A 158 19.39 12.35 11.47
C SER A 158 19.99 11.11 12.12
N PHE A 159 20.98 11.32 12.98
CA PHE A 159 21.51 10.29 13.86
C PHE A 159 21.75 10.90 15.24
N GLU A 160 20.98 10.47 16.23
CA GLU A 160 21.02 11.01 17.59
C GLU A 160 21.07 9.86 18.59
N LYS A 161 22.08 9.88 19.47
CA LYS A 161 22.40 8.78 20.40
C LYS A 161 22.64 7.48 19.65
N ASP A 162 21.63 6.62 19.62
CA ASP A 162 21.59 5.29 19.03
C ASP A 162 20.45 5.16 18.01
N ILE A 163 19.76 6.26 17.70
CA ILE A 163 18.64 6.31 16.77
C ILE A 163 19.08 6.87 15.42
N PHE A 164 19.02 6.01 14.42
CA PHE A 164 19.23 6.37 13.03
C PHE A 164 17.90 6.61 12.32
N THR A 165 17.68 7.84 11.85
CA THR A 165 16.46 8.25 11.17
C THR A 165 16.70 8.45 9.68
N PHE A 166 15.84 7.87 8.85
CA PHE A 166 15.89 8.01 7.40
C PHE A 166 14.51 7.86 6.76
N SER A 167 14.37 8.32 5.52
CA SER A 167 13.21 8.03 4.68
C SER A 167 13.58 7.03 3.58
N VAL A 168 12.59 6.26 3.15
CA VAL A 168 12.73 5.24 2.11
C VAL A 168 11.57 5.29 1.13
N HIS A 169 11.89 5.26 -0.17
CA HIS A 169 10.96 5.05 -1.26
C HIS A 169 11.23 3.68 -1.88
N CYS A 170 10.26 2.78 -1.83
CA CYS A 170 10.47 1.40 -2.25
C CYS A 170 9.27 0.81 -3.00
N SER A 171 9.53 -0.27 -3.73
CA SER A 171 8.50 -1.04 -4.43
C SER A 171 7.59 -1.78 -3.44
N LYS A 172 6.45 -2.27 -3.95
CA LYS A 172 5.60 -3.22 -3.23
C LYS A 172 6.38 -4.39 -2.64
N GLY A 173 5.89 -4.93 -1.53
CA GLY A 173 6.43 -6.14 -0.92
C GLY A 173 7.77 -5.97 -0.20
N THR A 174 8.31 -4.76 -0.14
CA THR A 174 9.49 -4.43 0.66
C THR A 174 9.15 -4.45 2.15
N TYR A 175 9.90 -5.23 2.92
CA TYR A 175 9.81 -5.27 4.38
C TYR A 175 10.84 -4.30 4.98
N ILE A 176 10.35 -3.21 5.56
CA ILE A 176 11.22 -2.20 6.18
C ILE A 176 11.97 -2.76 7.39
N ARG A 177 11.35 -3.66 8.17
CA ARG A 177 12.00 -4.36 9.28
C ARG A 177 13.27 -5.09 8.82
N THR A 178 13.13 -5.92 7.78
CA THR A 178 14.27 -6.63 7.19
C THR A 178 15.31 -5.68 6.58
N LEU A 179 14.89 -4.58 5.95
CA LEU A 179 15.84 -3.57 5.47
C LEU A 179 16.66 -2.96 6.62
N VAL A 180 16.02 -2.67 7.76
CA VAL A 180 16.73 -2.16 8.95
C VAL A 180 17.68 -3.22 9.52
N GLU A 181 17.24 -4.46 9.62
CA GLU A 181 18.09 -5.58 10.06
C GLU A 181 19.33 -5.70 9.16
N ASP A 182 19.13 -5.74 7.83
CA ASP A 182 20.19 -5.86 6.83
C ASP A 182 21.19 -4.69 6.92
N ILE A 183 20.70 -3.45 7.10
CA ILE A 183 21.54 -2.26 7.34
C ILE A 183 22.35 -2.44 8.63
N GLY A 184 21.73 -2.93 9.70
CA GLY A 184 22.39 -3.19 10.97
C GLY A 184 23.49 -4.24 10.87
N GLU A 185 23.26 -5.31 10.10
CA GLU A 185 24.28 -6.33 9.81
C GLU A 185 25.43 -5.75 9.00
N PHE A 186 25.13 -4.97 7.95
CA PHE A 186 26.15 -4.31 7.14
C PHE A 186 27.05 -3.38 7.97
N LEU A 187 26.47 -2.71 8.97
CA LEU A 187 27.16 -1.84 9.93
C LEU A 187 27.86 -2.61 11.08
N ASN A 188 27.70 -3.93 11.14
CA ASN A 188 28.21 -4.82 12.19
C ASN A 188 27.77 -4.42 13.61
N CYS A 189 26.57 -3.87 13.77
CA CYS A 189 26.00 -3.54 15.08
C CYS A 189 24.61 -4.13 15.31
N GLY A 190 23.95 -4.61 14.25
CA GLY A 190 22.54 -4.97 14.31
C GLY A 190 21.63 -3.74 14.50
N ALA A 191 20.37 -3.90 14.14
CA ALA A 191 19.37 -2.86 14.33
C ALA A 191 17.97 -3.46 14.33
N HIS A 192 17.01 -2.71 14.85
CA HIS A 192 15.59 -2.99 14.69
C HIS A 192 14.80 -1.71 14.47
N VAL A 193 13.60 -1.84 13.92
CA VAL A 193 12.68 -0.71 13.72
C VAL A 193 12.11 -0.26 15.06
N LYS A 194 12.40 0.99 15.45
CA LYS A 194 11.81 1.64 16.62
C LYS A 194 10.50 2.34 16.29
N THR A 195 10.51 3.10 15.20
CA THR A 195 9.34 3.84 14.70
C THR A 195 9.21 3.61 13.21
N LEU A 196 7.99 3.34 12.75
CA LEU A 196 7.68 3.20 11.33
C LEU A 196 6.41 3.97 10.99
N ARG A 197 6.50 4.84 9.98
CA ARG A 197 5.34 5.55 9.45
C ARG A 197 5.34 5.47 7.94
N ARG A 198 4.24 5.01 7.34
CA ARG A 198 4.04 5.09 5.89
C ARG A 198 3.49 6.47 5.55
N THR A 199 4.30 7.30 4.92
CA THR A 199 3.96 8.70 4.60
C THR A 199 3.18 8.82 3.30
N ALA A 200 3.41 7.90 2.34
CA ALA A 200 2.68 7.90 1.07
C ALA A 200 2.58 6.51 0.43
N ILE A 201 1.58 6.37 -0.45
CA ILE A 201 1.41 5.27 -1.41
C ILE A 201 1.07 5.88 -2.76
N ALA A 202 1.76 5.46 -3.82
CA ALA A 202 1.62 6.05 -5.15
C ALA A 202 1.73 7.59 -5.07
N SER A 203 0.90 8.31 -5.82
CA SER A 203 0.84 9.77 -5.85
C SER A 203 -0.14 10.37 -4.83
N PHE A 204 -0.56 9.64 -3.80
CA PHE A 204 -1.47 10.18 -2.80
C PHE A 204 -0.75 11.14 -1.84
N PRO A 205 -1.26 12.36 -1.62
CA PRO A 205 -0.63 13.32 -0.73
C PRO A 205 -0.89 12.95 0.74
N GLU A 206 0.12 13.12 1.59
CA GLU A 206 0.01 12.87 3.05
C GLU A 206 -1.07 13.77 3.70
N SER A 207 -1.25 14.99 3.18
CA SER A 207 -2.24 15.96 3.67
C SER A 207 -3.69 15.50 3.55
N ASN A 208 -3.98 14.50 2.72
CA ASN A 208 -5.33 13.99 2.52
C ASN A 208 -5.65 12.83 3.47
N MET A 209 -4.73 12.45 4.35
CA MET A 209 -5.02 11.43 5.34
C MET A 209 -5.94 11.97 6.42
N ILE A 210 -6.84 11.12 6.89
CA ILE A 210 -7.73 11.40 8.01
C ILE A 210 -7.49 10.40 9.13
N THR A 211 -7.44 10.88 10.37
CA THR A 211 -7.26 10.02 11.54
C THR A 211 -8.56 9.31 11.91
N LEU A 212 -8.45 8.21 12.64
CA LEU A 212 -9.61 7.49 13.14
C LEU A 212 -10.44 8.35 14.11
N ASP A 213 -9.78 9.09 15.01
CA ASP A 213 -10.43 9.99 15.97
C ASP A 213 -11.27 11.06 15.24
N MET A 214 -10.76 11.64 14.16
CA MET A 214 -11.52 12.61 13.35
C MET A 214 -12.79 11.97 12.76
N LEU A 215 -12.69 10.75 12.24
CA LEU A 215 -13.85 10.03 11.70
C LEU A 215 -14.89 9.71 12.78
N GLU A 216 -14.46 9.35 13.99
CA GLU A 216 -15.34 9.04 15.12
C GLU A 216 -16.12 10.27 15.60
N THR A 217 -15.55 11.47 15.47
CA THR A 217 -16.25 12.71 15.84
C THR A 217 -17.32 13.15 14.82
N MET A 218 -17.36 12.54 13.64
CA MET A 218 -18.32 12.91 12.60
C MET A 218 -19.63 12.15 12.78
N THR A 219 -20.72 12.90 12.97
CA THR A 219 -22.05 12.34 13.22
C THR A 219 -22.88 12.13 11.96
N GLU A 220 -22.50 12.74 10.83
CA GLU A 220 -23.27 12.72 9.58
C GLU A 220 -22.51 12.03 8.45
N LEU A 221 -23.19 11.11 7.75
CA LEU A 221 -22.62 10.37 6.63
C LEU A 221 -22.25 11.25 5.43
N ASP A 222 -22.98 12.34 5.21
CA ASP A 222 -22.68 13.28 4.12
C ASP A 222 -21.35 14.00 4.34
N GLY A 223 -21.04 14.33 5.61
CA GLY A 223 -19.72 14.84 6.00
C GLY A 223 -18.60 13.82 5.74
N LEU A 224 -18.85 12.54 6.05
CA LEU A 224 -17.89 11.45 5.85
C LEU A 224 -17.57 11.20 4.36
N GLN A 225 -18.55 11.31 3.47
CA GLN A 225 -18.37 11.09 2.03
C GLN A 225 -17.39 12.08 1.39
N ASN A 226 -17.26 13.29 1.95
CA ASN A 226 -16.33 14.31 1.44
C ASN A 226 -14.85 13.91 1.57
N PHE A 227 -14.54 12.91 2.39
CA PHE A 227 -13.17 12.38 2.55
C PHE A 227 -12.87 11.24 1.58
N LEU A 228 -13.85 10.79 0.80
CA LEU A 228 -13.65 9.73 -0.17
C LEU A 228 -13.08 10.30 -1.46
N LEU A 229 -11.93 9.76 -1.84
CA LEU A 229 -11.41 9.94 -3.18
C LEU A 229 -12.22 9.10 -4.18
N PRO A 230 -12.32 9.57 -5.44
CA PRO A 230 -12.90 8.79 -6.54
C PRO A 230 -12.33 7.37 -6.66
N ILE A 231 -13.15 6.45 -7.20
CA ILE A 231 -12.83 5.02 -7.36
C ILE A 231 -11.53 4.80 -8.14
N ASP A 232 -11.27 5.65 -9.14
CA ASP A 232 -10.15 5.60 -10.06
C ASP A 232 -8.91 6.35 -9.55
N SER A 233 -8.95 6.98 -8.37
CA SER A 233 -7.83 7.78 -7.86
C SER A 233 -6.55 6.96 -7.66
N GLY A 234 -6.66 5.65 -7.42
CA GLY A 234 -5.51 4.76 -7.30
C GLY A 234 -4.88 4.30 -8.62
N ILE A 235 -5.43 4.72 -9.76
CA ILE A 235 -5.01 4.30 -11.11
C ILE A 235 -4.83 5.48 -12.08
N GLN A 236 -4.61 6.69 -11.56
CA GLN A 236 -4.45 7.90 -12.36
C GLN A 236 -3.25 7.85 -13.32
N SER A 237 -2.26 7.00 -13.05
CA SER A 237 -1.11 6.76 -13.95
C SER A 237 -1.49 6.06 -15.25
N LEU A 238 -2.65 5.41 -15.32
CA LEU A 238 -3.15 4.81 -16.56
C LEU A 238 -3.72 5.89 -17.49
N PRO A 239 -3.49 5.79 -18.81
CA PRO A 239 -4.14 6.65 -19.79
C PRO A 239 -5.68 6.56 -19.67
N ALA A 240 -6.35 7.67 -19.97
CA ALA A 240 -7.81 7.75 -19.94
C ALA A 240 -8.37 7.75 -21.37
N ILE A 241 -9.46 7.00 -21.58
CA ILE A 241 -10.22 6.95 -22.83
C ILE A 241 -11.68 7.31 -22.52
N SER A 242 -12.22 8.27 -23.25
CA SER A 242 -13.65 8.57 -23.25
C SER A 242 -14.34 7.80 -24.37
N LEU A 243 -15.44 7.14 -24.04
CA LEU A 243 -16.25 6.34 -24.95
C LEU A 243 -17.56 7.06 -25.24
N SER A 244 -18.00 6.99 -26.50
CA SER A 244 -19.37 7.38 -26.86
C SER A 244 -20.41 6.50 -26.15
N SER A 245 -21.67 6.93 -26.16
CA SER A 245 -22.76 6.17 -25.54
C SER A 245 -22.92 4.77 -26.18
N HIS A 246 -22.72 4.66 -27.49
CA HIS A 246 -22.79 3.36 -28.21
C HIS A 246 -21.67 2.42 -27.78
N GLU A 247 -20.43 2.92 -27.74
CA GLU A 247 -19.26 2.14 -27.32
C GLU A 247 -19.36 1.72 -25.85
N THR A 248 -19.87 2.61 -24.99
CA THR A 248 -20.14 2.32 -23.58
C THR A 248 -21.09 1.13 -23.44
N VAL A 249 -22.23 1.13 -24.14
CA VAL A 249 -23.19 0.01 -24.11
C VAL A 249 -22.56 -1.29 -24.59
N TYR A 250 -21.78 -1.26 -25.67
CA TYR A 250 -21.11 -2.44 -26.21
C TYR A 250 -20.15 -3.04 -25.17
N LEU A 251 -19.30 -2.20 -24.60
CA LEU A 251 -18.29 -2.64 -23.66
C LEU A 251 -18.91 -3.15 -22.34
N CYS A 252 -19.95 -2.47 -21.85
CA CYS A 252 -20.71 -2.88 -20.66
C CYS A 252 -21.50 -4.18 -20.87
N THR A 253 -21.78 -4.57 -22.11
CA THR A 253 -22.42 -5.86 -22.46
C THR A 253 -21.42 -6.94 -22.85
N GLY A 254 -20.12 -6.70 -22.60
CA GLY A 254 -19.04 -7.67 -22.84
C GLY A 254 -18.58 -7.76 -24.29
N ARG A 255 -19.01 -6.85 -25.16
CA ARG A 255 -18.53 -6.75 -26.54
C ARG A 255 -17.23 -5.94 -26.58
N VAL A 256 -16.46 -6.15 -27.65
CA VAL A 256 -15.25 -5.38 -27.93
C VAL A 256 -15.60 -4.09 -28.67
N VAL A 257 -14.79 -3.05 -28.48
CA VAL A 257 -14.90 -1.78 -29.19
C VAL A 257 -13.63 -1.58 -30.02
N THR A 258 -13.76 -1.22 -31.29
CA THR A 258 -12.61 -0.83 -32.12
C THR A 258 -12.48 0.68 -32.10
N LEU A 259 -11.32 1.17 -31.64
CA LEU A 259 -11.04 2.60 -31.57
C LEU A 259 -10.16 3.04 -32.75
N PRO A 260 -10.33 4.28 -33.25
CA PRO A 260 -9.52 4.80 -34.35
C PRO A 260 -8.06 5.01 -33.94
N GLU A 261 -7.82 5.44 -32.70
CA GLU A 261 -6.49 5.57 -32.12
C GLU A 261 -6.15 4.37 -31.24
N ALA A 262 -4.96 3.80 -31.45
CA ALA A 262 -4.49 2.62 -30.76
C ALA A 262 -3.38 2.96 -29.78
N LEU A 263 -3.46 2.40 -28.59
CA LEU A 263 -2.30 2.26 -27.72
C LEU A 263 -1.64 0.89 -27.96
N PRO A 264 -0.38 0.71 -27.53
CA PRO A 264 0.28 -0.58 -27.61
C PRO A 264 -0.56 -1.72 -27.01
N THR A 265 -0.44 -2.91 -27.59
CA THR A 265 -1.13 -4.10 -27.09
C THR A 265 -0.76 -4.36 -25.62
N LYS A 266 -1.75 -4.77 -24.82
CA LYS A 266 -1.70 -4.95 -23.36
C LYS A 266 -1.62 -3.66 -22.54
N THR A 267 -1.75 -2.48 -23.16
CA THR A 267 -1.88 -1.23 -22.40
C THR A 267 -3.23 -1.20 -21.68
N LEU A 268 -3.17 -1.06 -20.34
CA LEU A 268 -4.35 -0.83 -19.51
C LEU A 268 -4.74 0.65 -19.57
N VAL A 269 -6.04 0.91 -19.64
CA VAL A 269 -6.61 2.26 -19.70
C VAL A 269 -7.79 2.42 -18.76
N ARG A 270 -7.98 3.63 -18.23
CA ARG A 270 -9.21 4.05 -17.56
C ARG A 270 -10.26 4.39 -18.60
N LEU A 271 -11.48 3.95 -18.36
CA LEU A 271 -12.60 4.13 -19.27
C LEU A 271 -13.62 5.08 -18.66
N TYR A 272 -14.06 6.05 -19.44
CA TYR A 272 -15.10 7.01 -19.09
C TYR A 272 -16.17 7.02 -20.18
N ASN A 273 -17.41 7.33 -19.84
CA ASN A 273 -18.43 7.63 -20.84
C ASN A 273 -18.35 9.09 -21.31
N ASP A 274 -19.26 9.46 -22.19
CA ASP A 274 -19.50 10.81 -22.71
C ASP A 274 -19.87 11.85 -21.62
N LYS A 275 -20.34 11.39 -20.46
CA LYS A 275 -20.62 12.21 -19.27
C LYS A 275 -19.45 12.26 -18.28
N ASN A 276 -18.27 11.77 -18.66
CA ASN A 276 -17.07 11.71 -17.83
C ASN A 276 -17.24 10.86 -16.54
N VAL A 277 -18.16 9.89 -16.54
CA VAL A 277 -18.33 8.93 -15.46
C VAL A 277 -17.38 7.76 -15.66
N PHE A 278 -16.61 7.42 -14.62
CA PHE A 278 -15.69 6.29 -14.64
C PHE A 278 -16.43 4.94 -14.76
N LEU A 279 -16.11 4.19 -15.81
CA LEU A 279 -16.71 2.90 -16.13
C LEU A 279 -15.88 1.72 -15.58
N GLY A 280 -14.57 1.89 -15.50
CA GLY A 280 -13.65 0.82 -15.12
C GLY A 280 -12.33 0.85 -15.89
N VAL A 281 -11.68 -0.31 -15.97
CA VAL A 281 -10.41 -0.51 -16.66
C VAL A 281 -10.61 -1.39 -17.88
N GLY A 282 -10.06 -0.95 -19.01
CA GLY A 282 -9.95 -1.70 -20.25
C GLY A 282 -8.50 -2.08 -20.56
N GLU A 283 -8.32 -2.93 -21.58
CA GLU A 283 -7.01 -3.28 -22.14
C GLU A 283 -7.07 -3.25 -23.66
N PHE A 284 -6.10 -2.58 -24.28
CA PHE A 284 -5.90 -2.67 -25.73
C PHE A 284 -5.38 -4.05 -26.13
N GLN A 285 -6.02 -4.65 -27.12
CA GLN A 285 -5.62 -5.88 -27.78
C GLN A 285 -5.09 -5.57 -29.19
N GLU A 286 -4.82 -6.61 -29.97
CA GLU A 286 -4.50 -6.50 -31.38
C GLU A 286 -5.64 -5.82 -32.17
N ASN A 287 -5.30 -5.28 -33.35
CA ASN A 287 -6.26 -4.65 -34.27
C ASN A 287 -7.06 -3.49 -33.64
N ASN A 288 -6.44 -2.75 -32.71
CA ASN A 288 -7.03 -1.58 -32.05
C ASN A 288 -8.34 -1.89 -31.32
N THR A 289 -8.48 -3.14 -30.87
CA THR A 289 -9.66 -3.57 -30.11
C THR A 289 -9.45 -3.32 -28.64
N LEU A 290 -10.43 -2.69 -28.01
CA LEU A 290 -10.50 -2.44 -26.58
C LEU A 290 -11.44 -3.45 -25.96
N ILE A 291 -10.95 -4.15 -24.93
CA ILE A 291 -11.75 -5.08 -24.12
C ILE A 291 -11.90 -4.55 -22.70
N ALA A 292 -13.05 -4.82 -22.07
CA ALA A 292 -13.21 -4.59 -20.64
C ALA A 292 -12.42 -5.61 -19.82
N LYS A 293 -11.58 -5.15 -18.89
CA LYS A 293 -10.92 -6.01 -17.90
C LYS A 293 -11.70 -6.06 -16.59
N ARG A 294 -12.14 -4.91 -16.13
CA ARG A 294 -12.89 -4.78 -14.88
C ARG A 294 -13.75 -3.54 -14.92
N LEU A 295 -15.07 -3.72 -14.91
CA LEU A 295 -16.03 -2.63 -14.88
C LEU A 295 -16.61 -2.44 -13.48
N VAL A 296 -16.99 -1.19 -13.21
CA VAL A 296 -17.95 -0.83 -12.15
C VAL A 296 -19.31 -1.46 -12.50
N ALA A 297 -20.10 -1.80 -11.50
CA ALA A 297 -21.43 -2.37 -11.71
C ALA A 297 -22.29 -1.41 -12.54
N THR A 298 -22.87 -1.92 -13.63
CA THR A 298 -23.64 -1.15 -14.61
C THR A 298 -24.86 -0.44 -14.01
N GLN A 299 -25.45 -0.99 -12.95
CA GLN A 299 -26.55 -0.35 -12.23
C GLN A 299 -26.15 1.01 -11.63
N ALA A 300 -24.87 1.22 -11.29
CA ALA A 300 -24.35 2.49 -10.80
C ALA A 300 -24.03 3.52 -11.92
N LEU A 301 -24.22 3.15 -13.19
CA LEU A 301 -23.86 3.98 -14.36
C LEU A 301 -25.09 4.57 -15.09
N PHE A 302 -26.29 4.05 -14.79
CA PHE A 302 -27.55 4.43 -15.45
C PHE A 302 -28.63 4.93 -14.49
N ASP A 303 -28.33 5.00 -13.19
CA ASP A 303 -29.09 5.73 -12.16
C ASP A 303 -28.50 7.15 -12.00
#